data_AF-A0A8H3V5R2-F1
#
_entry.id   AF-A0A8H3V5R2-F1
#
_cell.length_a   1.000
_cell.length_b   1.000
_cell.length_c   1.000
_cell.angle_alpha   90.00
_cell.angle_beta   90.00
_cell.angle_gamma   90.00
#
_symmetry.space_group_name_H-M   'P 1'
#
loop_
_entity.id
_entity.type
_entity.pdbx_description
1 polymer ?
#
loop_
_entity_poly.entity_id
_entity_poly.type
_entity_poly.pdbx_seq_one_letter_code
_entity_poly.pdbx_strand_id
1 'polypeptide(L)'
;MDELKSKMQNTDYYDTESEDQTSEEAGFLGTHQHPKSRNPRWWWLPYLRISLDLVPVTILILLSAMGAIQNPYAKDDKYGPTIARKNVILGNSAGFGPDVVYNNHEMLWNKTEMSRVHRNWQPLFGKGRGYVHVRPKDNFKVLHPPFVMVDVLEQGDRYEGYIIAMYHQLHCLSILTTSMGTSRTDWLAMDPKIVEHRSHCVEYLRQSIICNGDTTLEGETGAWATSTGWGQTHSCVNFDALTEWADGRAIWDLTGELLPLSFDPLEVVVGGDGGEGMVMDGEREGRDF
;
A
#
# COMPACT_ATOMS: atom_id res chain seq x y z
N MET A 1 -56.76 13.79 -17.15
CA MET A 1 -55.67 14.67 -16.70
C MET A 1 -54.41 14.23 -17.44
N ASP A 2 -54.47 14.20 -18.77
CA ASP A 2 -54.50 15.36 -19.72
C ASP A 2 -53.08 15.93 -19.78
N GLU A 3 -52.26 15.51 -20.75
CA GLU A 3 -52.30 15.84 -22.19
C GLU A 3 -52.05 17.34 -22.41
N LEU A 4 -51.01 17.67 -23.19
CA LEU A 4 -51.03 18.64 -24.31
C LEU A 4 -49.56 18.84 -24.79
N LYS A 5 -49.13 18.15 -25.86
CA LYS A 5 -49.25 18.53 -27.31
C LYS A 5 -48.16 19.53 -27.72
N SER A 6 -47.64 19.57 -28.95
CA SER A 6 -47.68 18.81 -30.22
C SER A 6 -46.66 19.55 -31.12
N LYS A 7 -46.06 19.02 -32.19
CA LYS A 7 -46.60 18.71 -33.54
C LYS A 7 -45.35 18.34 -34.39
N MET A 8 -45.24 17.21 -35.12
CA MET A 8 -45.83 16.88 -36.46
C MET A 8 -45.66 18.02 -37.47
N GLN A 9 -45.28 17.88 -38.74
CA GLN A 9 -45.09 16.79 -39.72
C GLN A 9 -44.55 17.51 -41.00
N ASN A 10 -43.57 16.99 -41.75
CA ASN A 10 -43.68 16.12 -42.95
C ASN A 10 -43.66 16.86 -44.31
N THR A 11 -43.30 16.09 -45.35
CA THR A 11 -43.50 16.20 -46.81
C THR A 11 -42.55 17.05 -47.70
N ASP A 12 -41.62 16.34 -48.36
CA ASP A 12 -41.63 15.94 -49.79
C ASP A 12 -41.94 16.94 -50.93
N TYR A 13 -41.01 16.93 -51.91
CA TYR A 13 -41.23 16.82 -53.37
C TYR A 13 -41.70 18.05 -54.18
N TYR A 14 -40.85 18.55 -55.10
CA TYR A 14 -41.09 18.68 -56.57
C TYR A 14 -39.85 19.23 -57.31
N ASP A 15 -39.87 19.00 -58.62
CA ASP A 15 -38.80 18.82 -59.60
C ASP A 15 -38.68 20.04 -60.56
N THR A 16 -37.86 19.88 -61.61
CA THR A 16 -37.87 20.51 -62.95
C THR A 16 -37.10 21.81 -63.27
N GLU A 17 -35.97 21.62 -63.95
CA GLU A 17 -35.61 22.00 -65.35
C GLU A 17 -36.16 23.28 -66.02
N SER A 18 -35.27 23.93 -66.79
CA SER A 18 -35.37 24.41 -68.19
C SER A 18 -34.49 25.66 -68.36
N GLU A 19 -33.38 25.61 -69.11
CA GLU A 19 -33.21 25.68 -70.59
C GLU A 19 -33.27 27.09 -71.19
N ASP A 20 -32.62 27.21 -72.35
CA ASP A 20 -32.69 28.28 -73.37
C ASP A 20 -31.81 29.55 -73.20
N GLN A 21 -31.13 30.10 -74.22
CA GLN A 21 -31.13 29.85 -75.67
C GLN A 21 -30.04 30.71 -76.39
N THR A 22 -29.53 30.23 -77.55
CA THR A 22 -29.12 30.99 -78.78
C THR A 22 -28.01 32.06 -78.76
N SER A 23 -27.28 32.41 -79.84
CA SER A 23 -27.09 31.94 -81.23
C SER A 23 -25.98 32.81 -81.88
N GLU A 24 -25.46 32.36 -83.06
CA GLU A 24 -24.90 33.17 -84.17
C GLU A 24 -23.57 33.94 -83.96
N GLU A 25 -22.66 34.18 -84.92
CA GLU A 25 -22.36 33.69 -86.27
C GLU A 25 -20.92 34.18 -86.62
N ALA A 26 -20.41 33.78 -87.79
CA ALA A 26 -19.05 33.92 -88.33
C ALA A 26 -18.40 35.33 -88.40
N GLY A 27 -17.05 35.40 -88.43
CA GLY A 27 -16.33 36.63 -88.86
C GLY A 27 -14.80 36.72 -88.62
N PHE A 28 -14.02 36.14 -89.54
CA PHE A 28 -12.78 36.64 -90.19
C PHE A 28 -11.84 37.72 -89.55
N LEU A 29 -10.53 37.39 -89.53
CA LEU A 29 -9.27 38.19 -89.47
C LEU A 29 -8.75 38.87 -88.17
N GLY A 30 -7.51 38.49 -87.81
CA GLY A 30 -6.42 39.46 -87.59
C GLY A 30 -6.07 39.93 -86.17
N THR A 31 -5.14 39.21 -85.53
CA THR A 31 -4.06 39.65 -84.59
C THR A 31 -4.22 40.95 -83.75
N HIS A 32 -4.10 40.84 -82.42
CA HIS A 32 -3.10 41.54 -81.60
C HIS A 32 -3.06 41.00 -80.16
N GLN A 33 -1.85 40.83 -79.62
CA GLN A 33 -1.55 40.25 -78.30
C GLN A 33 -1.86 41.21 -77.14
N HIS A 34 -2.46 40.69 -76.06
CA HIS A 34 -2.40 41.25 -74.71
C HIS A 34 -1.51 40.36 -73.81
N PRO A 35 -0.53 40.89 -73.09
CA PRO A 35 0.27 40.09 -72.15
C PRO A 35 -0.59 39.76 -70.93
N LYS A 36 -0.97 38.48 -70.77
CA LYS A 36 -1.58 37.99 -69.54
C LYS A 36 -0.52 38.03 -68.43
N SER A 37 -0.71 38.87 -67.41
CA SER A 37 0.08 38.78 -66.18
C SER A 37 -0.17 37.41 -65.54
N ARG A 38 0.86 36.56 -65.53
CA ARG A 38 0.81 35.28 -64.82
C ARG A 38 1.12 35.58 -63.36
N ASN A 39 0.09 35.78 -62.54
CA ASN A 39 0.25 35.61 -61.10
C ASN A 39 0.69 34.17 -60.85
N PRO A 40 1.86 33.91 -60.24
CA PRO A 40 2.23 32.56 -59.87
C PRO A 40 1.21 32.09 -58.82
N ARG A 41 0.34 31.14 -59.18
CA ARG A 41 -0.49 30.44 -58.20
C ARG A 41 0.44 29.48 -57.47
N TRP A 42 0.87 29.88 -56.27
CA TRP A 42 1.70 29.10 -55.37
C TRP A 42 0.91 27.91 -54.81
N TRP A 43 0.61 26.94 -55.66
CA TRP A 43 -0.24 25.78 -55.34
C TRP A 43 0.37 24.88 -54.24
N TRP A 44 1.64 25.09 -53.92
CA TRP A 44 2.37 24.41 -52.85
C TRP A 44 2.29 25.10 -51.48
N LEU A 45 1.85 26.37 -51.38
CA LEU A 45 1.67 27.07 -50.10
C LEU A 45 0.78 26.32 -49.07
N PRO A 46 -0.35 25.68 -49.45
CA PRO A 46 -1.13 24.91 -48.48
C PRO A 46 -0.38 23.69 -47.97
N TYR A 47 0.40 23.01 -48.81
CA TYR A 47 1.23 21.88 -48.42
C TYR A 47 2.38 22.30 -47.50
N LEU A 48 2.99 23.47 -47.75
CA LEU A 48 4.01 24.04 -46.88
C LEU A 48 3.45 24.36 -45.48
N ARG A 49 2.23 24.92 -45.42
CA ARG A 49 1.53 25.18 -44.15
C ARG A 49 1.20 23.90 -43.39
N ILE A 50 0.61 22.91 -44.06
CA ILE A 50 0.30 21.61 -43.45
C ILE A 50 1.57 20.93 -42.93
N SER A 51 2.69 21.00 -43.68
CA SER A 51 3.97 20.47 -43.22
C SER A 51 4.54 21.21 -42.02
N LEU A 52 4.36 22.54 -41.95
CA LEU A 52 4.78 23.37 -40.82
C LEU A 52 3.97 23.11 -39.55
N ASP A 53 2.72 22.64 -39.66
CA ASP A 53 1.87 22.31 -38.51
C ASP A 53 2.05 20.85 -38.04
N LEU A 54 2.28 19.90 -38.95
CA LEU A 54 2.45 18.49 -38.61
C LEU A 54 3.82 18.17 -37.98
N VAL A 55 4.88 18.87 -38.38
CA VAL A 55 6.23 18.68 -37.82
C VAL A 55 6.30 19.00 -36.32
N PRO A 56 5.81 20.14 -35.81
CA PRO A 56 5.82 20.40 -34.36
C PRO A 56 4.89 19.47 -33.58
N VAL A 57 3.75 19.05 -34.13
CA VAL A 57 2.85 18.08 -33.49
C VAL A 57 3.53 16.71 -33.38
N THR A 58 4.18 16.24 -34.45
CA THR A 58 4.94 14.98 -34.42
C THR A 58 6.15 15.05 -33.49
N ILE A 59 6.87 16.19 -33.45
CA ILE A 59 7.94 16.42 -32.49
C ILE A 59 7.40 16.40 -31.05
N LEU A 60 6.26 17.04 -30.76
CA LEU A 60 5.63 17.01 -29.44
C LEU A 60 5.18 15.61 -29.04
N ILE A 61 4.60 14.84 -29.97
CA ILE A 61 4.25 13.44 -29.74
C ILE A 61 5.51 12.61 -29.47
N LEU A 62 6.57 12.78 -30.26
CA LEU A 62 7.85 12.09 -30.06
C LEU A 62 8.52 12.49 -28.75
N LEU A 63 8.48 13.77 -28.35
CA LEU A 63 9.01 14.25 -27.08
C LEU A 63 8.18 13.74 -25.90
N SER A 64 6.85 13.66 -26.03
CA SER A 64 5.99 13.04 -25.01
C SER A 64 6.21 11.53 -24.91
N ALA A 65 6.43 10.85 -26.04
CA ALA A 65 6.74 9.43 -26.07
C ALA A 65 8.14 9.18 -25.51
N MET A 66 9.13 10.01 -25.84
CA MET A 66 10.48 9.94 -25.26
C MET A 66 10.47 10.27 -23.77
N GLY A 67 9.67 11.25 -23.31
CA GLY A 67 9.47 11.54 -21.89
C GLY A 67 8.75 10.42 -21.15
N ALA A 68 7.79 9.74 -21.79
CA ALA A 68 7.14 8.55 -21.26
C ALA A 68 8.06 7.31 -21.25
N ILE A 69 8.97 7.19 -22.22
CA ILE A 69 9.99 6.13 -22.28
C ILE A 69 11.14 6.43 -21.28
N GLN A 70 11.42 7.71 -21.01
CA GLN A 70 12.40 8.18 -20.02
C GLN A 70 11.84 8.31 -18.59
N ASN A 71 10.58 7.93 -18.36
CA ASN A 71 10.14 7.51 -17.04
C ASN A 71 10.08 5.97 -16.97
N PRO A 72 11.22 5.25 -17.09
CA PRO A 72 11.25 3.92 -16.53
C PRO A 72 11.16 4.14 -15.03
N TYR A 73 10.20 3.51 -14.38
CA TYR A 73 10.29 3.18 -12.96
C TYR A 73 11.76 3.12 -12.53
N ALA A 74 12.15 4.03 -11.65
CA ALA A 74 13.42 3.99 -10.96
C ALA A 74 13.71 2.53 -10.64
N LYS A 75 14.89 2.02 -11.00
CA LYS A 75 15.26 0.63 -10.74
C LYS A 75 15.05 0.40 -9.24
N ASP A 76 13.94 -0.22 -8.86
CA ASP A 76 13.50 -0.24 -7.46
C ASP A 76 14.61 -0.86 -6.64
N ASP A 77 15.20 -0.06 -5.76
CA ASP A 77 16.24 -0.53 -4.88
C ASP A 77 15.63 -1.59 -3.97
N LYS A 78 16.19 -2.80 -4.05
CA LYS A 78 15.77 -3.93 -3.22
C LYS A 78 16.65 -3.98 -2.00
N TYR A 79 16.05 -4.08 -0.82
CA TYR A 79 16.77 -4.20 0.46
C TYR A 79 16.72 -5.62 1.04
N GLY A 80 16.32 -6.59 0.22
CA GLY A 80 16.21 -8.00 0.55
C GLY A 80 15.86 -8.86 -0.67
N PRO A 81 15.77 -10.20 -0.49
CA PRO A 81 15.43 -11.11 -1.58
C PRO A 81 14.00 -10.90 -2.07
N THR A 82 13.78 -11.01 -3.38
CA THR A 82 12.42 -11.01 -3.95
C THR A 82 11.81 -12.42 -3.85
N ILE A 83 10.77 -12.56 -3.03
CA ILE A 83 10.05 -13.83 -2.85
C ILE A 83 8.63 -13.70 -3.43
N ALA A 84 8.16 -14.74 -4.13
CA ALA A 84 6.83 -14.75 -4.72
C ALA A 84 5.75 -14.75 -3.64
N ARG A 85 4.67 -13.98 -3.88
CA ARG A 85 3.49 -13.96 -3.02
C ARG A 85 2.68 -15.25 -3.20
N LYS A 86 2.08 -15.74 -2.12
CA LYS A 86 1.13 -16.85 -2.12
C LYS A 86 -0.18 -16.39 -1.50
N ASN A 87 -1.28 -16.67 -2.18
CA ASN A 87 -2.61 -16.40 -1.63
C ASN A 87 -2.94 -17.41 -0.53
N VAL A 88 -3.35 -16.90 0.62
CA VAL A 88 -3.77 -17.70 1.78
C VAL A 88 -5.04 -17.08 2.37
N ILE A 89 -5.84 -17.91 3.03
CA ILE A 89 -6.98 -17.44 3.83
C ILE A 89 -6.50 -17.45 5.28
N LEU A 90 -6.57 -16.29 5.95
CA LEU A 90 -6.27 -16.20 7.37
C LEU A 90 -7.30 -17.00 8.17
N GLY A 91 -6.84 -17.74 9.16
CA GLY A 91 -7.66 -18.72 9.88
C GLY A 91 -6.86 -19.35 11.02
N ASN A 92 -7.18 -20.58 11.43
CA ASN A 92 -6.49 -21.18 12.58
C ASN A 92 -4.95 -21.26 12.41
N SER A 93 -4.50 -21.77 11.26
CA SER A 93 -3.07 -21.83 10.92
C SER A 93 -2.72 -21.07 9.63
N ALA A 94 -3.70 -20.80 8.75
CA ALA A 94 -3.49 -20.23 7.40
C ALA A 94 -2.45 -20.98 6.54
N GLY A 95 -2.11 -22.23 6.92
CA GLY A 95 -1.00 -22.99 6.33
C GLY A 95 0.39 -22.51 6.75
N PHE A 96 0.49 -21.68 7.78
CA PHE A 96 1.74 -21.25 8.40
C PHE A 96 2.08 -22.12 9.60
N GLY A 97 3.07 -23.00 9.45
CA GLY A 97 3.53 -23.89 10.51
C GLY A 97 2.59 -25.09 10.77
N PRO A 98 2.75 -25.76 11.91
CA PRO A 98 1.88 -26.86 12.33
C PRO A 98 0.40 -26.47 12.39
N ASP A 99 -0.48 -27.41 12.06
CA ASP A 99 -1.93 -27.19 12.15
C ASP A 99 -2.41 -27.35 13.61
N VAL A 100 -2.27 -26.28 14.38
CA VAL A 100 -2.64 -26.21 15.80
C VAL A 100 -3.38 -24.91 16.10
N VAL A 101 -4.11 -24.88 17.21
CA VAL A 101 -4.76 -23.64 17.69
C VAL A 101 -3.74 -22.74 18.35
N TYR A 102 -3.48 -21.60 17.72
CA TYR A 102 -2.57 -20.57 18.23
C TYR A 102 -3.31 -19.47 19.02
N ASN A 103 -4.55 -19.15 18.64
CA ASN A 103 -5.44 -18.29 19.42
C ASN A 103 -5.99 -19.07 20.64
N ASN A 104 -5.18 -19.18 21.69
CA ASN A 104 -5.61 -19.75 22.96
C ASN A 104 -5.68 -18.65 24.01
N HIS A 105 -6.89 -18.27 24.43
CA HIS A 105 -7.09 -17.28 25.48
C HIS A 105 -6.40 -17.67 26.80
N GLU A 106 -6.32 -18.97 27.13
CA GLU A 106 -5.62 -19.41 28.34
C GLU A 106 -4.12 -19.08 28.33
N MET A 107 -3.52 -18.88 27.15
CA MET A 107 -2.10 -18.57 27.05
C MET A 107 -1.72 -17.32 27.86
N LEU A 108 -2.65 -16.38 28.06
CA LEU A 108 -2.37 -15.13 28.75
C LEU A 108 -2.40 -15.23 30.28
N TRP A 109 -2.86 -16.33 30.88
CA TRP A 109 -2.84 -16.49 32.35
C TRP A 109 -2.25 -17.83 32.82
N ASN A 110 -2.27 -18.84 31.95
CA ASN A 110 -1.75 -20.17 32.21
C ASN A 110 -0.34 -20.31 31.61
N LYS A 111 0.68 -20.34 32.47
CA LYS A 111 2.10 -20.45 32.06
C LYS A 111 2.39 -21.69 31.22
N THR A 112 1.68 -22.79 31.47
CA THR A 112 1.84 -24.04 30.70
C THR A 112 1.34 -23.84 29.26
N GLU A 113 0.18 -23.19 29.10
CA GLU A 113 -0.37 -22.88 27.78
C GLU A 113 0.46 -21.82 27.06
N MET A 114 0.93 -20.78 27.75
CA MET A 114 1.89 -19.81 27.19
C MET A 114 3.11 -20.53 26.61
N SER A 115 3.71 -21.43 27.40
CA SER A 115 4.88 -22.20 26.99
C SER A 115 4.57 -23.13 25.82
N ARG A 116 3.38 -23.73 25.78
CA ARG A 116 2.94 -24.59 24.68
C ARG A 116 2.78 -23.80 23.37
N VAL A 117 2.10 -22.65 23.42
CA VAL A 117 1.94 -21.77 22.26
C VAL A 117 3.30 -21.28 21.76
N HIS A 118 4.17 -20.80 22.65
CA HIS A 118 5.54 -20.40 22.29
C HIS A 118 6.37 -21.52 21.65
N ARG A 119 6.23 -22.77 22.13
CA ARG A 119 6.85 -23.93 21.48
C ARG A 119 6.31 -24.16 20.07
N ASN A 120 5.00 -24.01 19.88
CA ASN A 120 4.38 -24.14 18.57
C ASN A 120 4.75 -23.01 17.59
N TRP A 121 5.25 -21.87 18.09
CA TRP A 121 5.81 -20.82 17.26
C TRP A 121 7.22 -21.15 16.77
N GLN A 122 7.98 -22.02 17.46
CA GLN A 122 9.37 -22.32 17.09
C GLN A 122 9.53 -22.82 15.65
N PRO A 123 8.67 -23.72 15.12
CA PRO A 123 8.76 -24.16 13.73
C PRO A 123 8.47 -23.07 12.68
N LEU A 124 7.88 -21.93 13.09
CA LEU A 124 7.67 -20.79 12.19
C LEU A 124 8.99 -20.08 11.90
N PHE A 125 9.95 -20.17 12.82
CA PHE A 125 11.31 -19.70 12.61
C PHE A 125 12.06 -20.76 11.80
N GLY A 126 12.64 -20.37 10.67
CA GLY A 126 13.49 -21.28 9.88
C GLY A 126 14.71 -21.77 10.70
N LYS A 127 15.49 -22.71 10.15
CA LYS A 127 16.65 -23.32 10.85
C LYS A 127 17.63 -22.31 11.47
N GLY A 128 17.84 -21.17 10.81
CA GLY A 128 18.71 -20.08 11.29
C GLY A 128 17.95 -18.98 12.03
N ARG A 129 16.69 -19.21 12.41
CA ARG A 129 15.76 -18.25 13.04
C ARG A 129 15.57 -16.92 12.30
N GLY A 130 15.88 -16.90 11.01
CA GLY A 130 15.83 -15.69 10.17
C GLY A 130 17.17 -15.00 9.95
N TYR A 131 18.25 -15.47 10.59
CA TYR A 131 19.60 -15.02 10.31
C TYR A 131 20.13 -15.62 9.00
N VAL A 132 20.72 -14.77 8.17
CA VAL A 132 21.22 -15.10 6.84
C VAL A 132 22.57 -14.45 6.55
N HIS A 133 23.34 -15.09 5.68
CA HIS A 133 24.53 -14.49 5.07
C HIS A 133 24.17 -13.86 3.72
N VAL A 134 24.84 -12.76 3.38
CA VAL A 134 24.73 -12.10 2.07
C VAL A 134 25.98 -12.38 1.26
N ARG A 135 25.80 -12.73 -0.01
CA ARG A 135 26.91 -12.99 -0.94
C ARG A 135 27.14 -11.76 -1.83
N PRO A 136 28.38 -11.53 -2.30
CA PRO A 136 28.69 -10.40 -3.18
C PRO A 136 27.89 -10.35 -4.49
N LYS A 137 27.33 -11.49 -4.92
CA LYS A 137 26.55 -11.64 -6.17
C LYS A 137 25.04 -11.48 -5.99
N ASP A 138 24.56 -11.29 -4.76
CA ASP A 138 23.13 -11.15 -4.52
C ASP A 138 22.64 -9.79 -5.08
N ASN A 139 21.39 -9.74 -5.54
CA ASN A 139 20.86 -8.64 -6.35
C ASN A 139 20.06 -7.60 -5.54
N PHE A 140 20.43 -7.41 -4.28
CA PHE A 140 19.83 -6.47 -3.35
C PHE A 140 20.91 -5.71 -2.58
N LYS A 141 20.56 -4.55 -2.05
CA LYS A 141 21.40 -3.70 -1.23
C LYS A 141 21.24 -4.07 0.25
N VAL A 142 22.33 -3.91 0.99
CA VAL A 142 22.33 -3.90 2.46
C VAL A 142 22.88 -2.57 2.91
N LEU A 143 22.27 -1.96 3.91
CA LEU A 143 22.59 -0.60 4.32
C LEU A 143 23.69 -0.56 5.40
N HIS A 144 23.68 -1.54 6.29
CA HIS A 144 24.54 -1.62 7.47
C HIS A 144 25.39 -2.89 7.43
N PRO A 145 26.50 -2.96 8.20
CA PRO A 145 27.25 -4.21 8.35
C PRO A 145 26.43 -5.31 9.02
N PRO A 146 26.82 -6.59 8.89
CA PRO A 146 26.13 -7.69 9.57
C PRO A 146 26.30 -7.58 11.08
N PHE A 147 25.37 -8.16 11.84
CA PHE A 147 25.57 -8.38 13.26
C PHE A 147 26.74 -9.32 13.49
N VAL A 148 27.56 -9.01 14.49
CA VAL A 148 28.57 -9.92 15.03
C VAL A 148 27.99 -10.61 16.26
N MET A 149 27.91 -11.93 16.22
CA MET A 149 27.44 -12.75 17.33
C MET A 149 28.57 -13.67 17.79
N VAL A 150 28.81 -13.73 19.09
CA VAL A 150 29.84 -14.58 19.72
C VAL A 150 29.22 -15.48 20.76
N ASP A 151 29.82 -16.64 21.01
CA ASP A 151 29.39 -17.61 22.02
C ASP A 151 27.91 -18.06 21.86
N VAL A 152 27.46 -18.25 20.61
CA VAL A 152 26.06 -18.57 20.27
C VAL A 152 25.73 -20.04 20.52
N LEU A 153 26.58 -20.96 20.04
CA LEU A 153 26.40 -22.40 20.22
C LEU A 153 27.44 -22.97 21.18
N GLU A 154 28.69 -22.55 21.03
CA GLU A 154 29.83 -22.99 21.83
C GLU A 154 30.71 -21.79 22.21
N GLN A 155 31.38 -21.88 23.36
CA GLN A 155 32.30 -20.84 23.79
C GLN A 155 33.46 -20.69 22.79
N GLY A 156 33.70 -19.47 22.33
CA GLY A 156 34.70 -19.10 21.34
C GLY A 156 34.19 -19.08 19.91
N ASP A 157 32.94 -19.48 19.64
CA ASP A 157 32.38 -19.37 18.30
C ASP A 157 32.03 -17.92 17.94
N ARG A 158 32.04 -17.63 16.62
CA ARG A 158 31.75 -16.31 16.09
C ARG A 158 31.02 -16.43 14.76
N TYR A 159 29.88 -15.76 14.65
CA TYR A 159 29.05 -15.69 13.46
C TYR A 159 28.82 -14.24 13.05
N GLU A 160 28.64 -14.04 11.75
CA GLU A 160 28.22 -12.77 11.19
C GLU A 160 26.98 -12.98 10.32
N GLY A 161 25.93 -12.18 10.53
CA GLY A 161 24.72 -12.32 9.74
C GLY A 161 23.78 -11.14 9.82
N TYR A 162 22.82 -11.12 8.91
CA TYR A 162 21.69 -10.20 8.90
C TYR A 162 20.45 -10.95 9.35
N ILE A 163 19.52 -10.28 10.01
CA ILE A 163 18.19 -10.85 10.27
C ILE A 163 17.20 -10.32 9.24
N ILE A 164 16.36 -11.19 8.69
CA ILE A 164 15.23 -10.76 7.85
C ILE A 164 14.15 -10.13 8.75
N ALA A 165 13.72 -8.92 8.41
CA ALA A 165 12.79 -8.10 9.19
C ALA A 165 11.53 -8.85 9.64
N MET A 166 10.91 -9.67 8.77
CA MET A 166 9.76 -10.50 9.14
C MET A 166 10.00 -11.37 10.39
N TYR A 167 11.17 -12.03 10.48
CA TYR A 167 11.46 -12.88 11.64
C TYR A 167 11.75 -12.05 12.89
N HIS A 168 12.34 -10.86 12.73
CA HIS A 168 12.53 -9.94 13.84
C HIS A 168 11.19 -9.41 14.37
N GLN A 169 10.28 -8.99 13.49
CA GLN A 169 8.90 -8.60 13.84
C GLN A 169 8.16 -9.73 14.57
N LEU A 170 8.27 -10.96 14.08
CA LEU A 170 7.68 -12.14 14.71
C LEU A 170 8.28 -12.42 16.10
N HIS A 171 9.59 -12.24 16.27
CA HIS A 171 10.28 -12.34 17.55
C HIS A 171 9.79 -11.28 18.54
N CYS A 172 9.67 -10.02 18.12
CA CYS A 172 9.13 -8.93 18.94
C CYS A 172 7.69 -9.22 19.38
N LEU A 173 6.84 -9.72 18.48
CA LEU A 173 5.46 -10.10 18.83
C LEU A 173 5.43 -11.24 19.87
N SER A 174 6.35 -12.20 19.80
CA SER A 174 6.50 -13.27 20.78
C SER A 174 6.85 -12.72 22.18
N ILE A 175 7.76 -11.74 22.25
CA ILE A 175 8.12 -11.05 23.51
C ILE A 175 6.93 -10.29 24.07
N LEU A 176 6.23 -9.51 23.24
CA LEU A 176 5.04 -8.77 23.65
C LEU A 176 3.95 -9.71 24.16
N THR A 177 3.78 -10.88 23.55
CA THR A 177 2.84 -11.88 24.03
C THR A 177 3.16 -12.36 25.44
N THR A 178 4.45 -12.48 25.77
CA THR A 178 4.89 -12.83 27.13
C THR A 178 4.62 -11.70 28.12
N SER A 179 4.80 -10.43 27.73
CA SER A 179 4.53 -9.29 28.60
C SER A 179 3.04 -9.01 28.83
N MET A 180 2.17 -9.47 27.92
CA MET A 180 0.71 -9.42 28.09
C MET A 180 0.16 -10.44 29.09
N GLY A 181 0.98 -11.37 29.56
CA GLY A 181 0.59 -12.35 30.57
C GLY A 181 0.08 -11.69 31.85
N THR A 182 -1.01 -12.20 32.41
CA THR A 182 -1.65 -11.70 33.63
C THR A 182 -1.84 -12.83 34.65
N SER A 183 -2.16 -12.48 35.90
CA SER A 183 -2.42 -13.48 36.93
C SER A 183 -3.79 -14.14 36.73
N ARG A 184 -4.01 -15.33 37.30
CA ARG A 184 -5.32 -16.00 37.24
C ARG A 184 -6.43 -15.15 37.87
N THR A 185 -6.13 -14.42 38.94
CA THR A 185 -7.09 -13.55 39.62
C THR A 185 -7.49 -12.38 38.75
N ASP A 186 -6.52 -11.69 38.14
CA ASP A 186 -6.77 -10.57 37.24
C ASP A 186 -7.51 -11.02 35.98
N TRP A 187 -7.17 -12.22 35.48
CA TRP A 187 -7.85 -12.84 34.36
C TRP A 187 -9.33 -13.07 34.61
N LEU A 188 -9.68 -13.64 35.76
CA LEU A 188 -11.09 -13.91 36.13
C LEU A 188 -11.89 -12.63 36.36
N ALA A 189 -11.22 -11.52 36.69
CA ALA A 189 -11.84 -10.21 36.85
C ALA A 189 -11.98 -9.42 35.54
N MET A 190 -11.33 -9.88 34.46
CA MET A 190 -11.31 -9.20 33.17
C MET A 190 -12.58 -9.48 32.36
N ASP A 191 -13.04 -8.49 31.59
CA ASP A 191 -14.12 -8.71 30.62
C ASP A 191 -13.72 -9.84 29.63
N PRO A 192 -14.55 -10.89 29.45
CA PRO A 192 -14.28 -11.97 28.51
C PRO A 192 -13.98 -11.50 27.07
N LYS A 193 -14.58 -10.38 26.63
CA LYS A 193 -14.29 -9.79 25.32
C LYS A 193 -12.86 -9.28 25.24
N ILE A 194 -12.34 -8.64 26.29
CA ILE A 194 -10.95 -8.14 26.31
C ILE A 194 -9.98 -9.33 26.19
N VAL A 195 -10.26 -10.40 26.92
CA VAL A 195 -9.52 -11.67 26.87
C VAL A 195 -9.47 -12.25 25.44
N GLU A 196 -10.63 -12.34 24.80
CA GLU A 196 -10.76 -12.84 23.43
C GLU A 196 -10.04 -11.92 22.43
N HIS A 197 -10.19 -10.60 22.58
CA HIS A 197 -9.54 -9.63 21.71
C HIS A 197 -8.03 -9.69 21.81
N ARG A 198 -7.45 -9.77 23.01
CA ARG A 198 -5.99 -9.86 23.17
C ARG A 198 -5.41 -11.10 22.48
N SER A 199 -6.02 -12.26 22.72
CA SER A 199 -5.52 -13.53 22.18
C SER A 199 -5.72 -13.65 20.66
N HIS A 200 -6.86 -13.21 20.12
CA HIS A 200 -7.06 -13.21 18.68
C HIS A 200 -6.21 -12.14 17.98
N CYS A 201 -6.03 -10.94 18.55
CA CYS A 201 -5.20 -9.88 17.96
C CYS A 201 -3.74 -10.34 17.83
N VAL A 202 -3.20 -11.01 18.85
CA VAL A 202 -1.86 -11.62 18.76
C VAL A 202 -1.78 -12.58 17.57
N GLU A 203 -2.78 -13.43 17.42
CA GLU A 203 -2.79 -14.42 16.35
C GLU A 203 -2.97 -13.80 14.96
N TYR A 204 -3.83 -12.79 14.85
CA TYR A 204 -4.04 -12.02 13.62
C TYR A 204 -2.77 -11.26 13.20
N LEU A 205 -2.07 -10.64 14.16
CA LEU A 205 -0.80 -9.97 13.91
C LEU A 205 0.29 -10.95 13.50
N ARG A 206 0.38 -12.11 14.16
CA ARG A 206 1.33 -13.18 13.80
C ARG A 206 1.15 -13.60 12.34
N GLN A 207 -0.09 -13.88 11.95
CA GLN A 207 -0.42 -14.25 10.58
C GLN A 207 -0.18 -13.10 9.60
N SER A 208 -0.48 -11.87 9.98
CA SER A 208 -0.26 -10.67 9.14
C SER A 208 1.22 -10.39 8.89
N ILE A 209 2.08 -10.56 9.90
CA ILE A 209 3.54 -10.45 9.79
C ILE A 209 4.07 -11.48 8.79
N ILE A 210 3.68 -12.75 8.95
CA ILE A 210 4.13 -13.82 8.05
C ILE A 210 3.56 -13.61 6.65
N CYS A 211 2.28 -13.25 6.55
CA CYS A 211 1.59 -13.01 5.29
C CYS A 211 2.22 -11.86 4.52
N ASN A 212 2.67 -10.77 5.15
CA ASN A 212 3.31 -9.63 4.47
C ASN A 212 4.84 -9.72 4.42
N GLY A 213 5.41 -10.83 4.91
CA GLY A 213 6.82 -11.00 5.25
C GLY A 213 7.79 -10.00 4.65
N ASP A 214 8.15 -9.00 5.45
CA ASP A 214 9.15 -8.02 5.12
C ASP A 214 10.53 -8.68 4.93
N THR A 215 11.02 -8.66 3.70
CA THR A 215 12.27 -9.31 3.31
C THR A 215 13.50 -8.47 3.60
N THR A 216 13.36 -7.26 4.13
CA THR A 216 14.46 -6.34 4.43
C THR A 216 15.51 -7.01 5.30
N LEU A 217 16.79 -6.81 4.96
CA LEU A 217 17.91 -7.31 5.75
C LEU A 217 18.37 -6.28 6.75
N GLU A 218 18.21 -6.61 8.02
CA GLU A 218 18.61 -5.76 9.14
C GLU A 218 19.99 -6.18 9.62
N GLY A 219 20.87 -5.20 9.79
CA GLY A 219 22.25 -5.34 10.27
C GLY A 219 22.51 -4.44 11.49
N GLU A 220 23.77 -4.31 11.88
CA GLU A 220 24.19 -3.53 13.04
C GLU A 220 24.06 -2.02 12.78
N THR A 221 23.18 -1.36 13.53
CA THR A 221 22.78 0.05 13.29
C THR A 221 23.60 1.08 14.07
N GLY A 222 24.71 0.67 14.70
CA GLY A 222 25.64 1.56 15.41
C GLY A 222 24.96 2.48 16.41
N ALA A 223 24.74 3.75 16.05
CA ALA A 223 24.13 4.79 16.90
C ALA A 223 22.68 4.51 17.34
N TRP A 224 21.99 3.54 16.71
CA TRP A 224 20.66 3.08 17.10
C TRP A 224 20.71 1.77 17.91
N ALA A 225 21.81 1.47 18.60
CA ALA A 225 22.08 0.20 19.29
C ALA A 225 20.99 -0.31 20.25
N THR A 226 20.06 0.54 20.70
CA THR A 226 18.92 0.14 21.54
C THR A 226 17.70 -0.35 20.75
N SER A 227 17.72 -0.27 19.41
CA SER A 227 16.63 -0.70 18.54
C SER A 227 17.16 -1.34 17.26
N THR A 228 17.32 -2.67 17.30
CA THR A 228 17.56 -3.48 16.10
C THR A 228 16.46 -3.21 15.07
N GLY A 229 16.83 -3.14 13.78
CA GLY A 229 15.89 -2.86 12.68
C GLY A 229 15.61 -1.37 12.39
N TRP A 230 15.91 -0.45 13.31
CA TRP A 230 15.70 0.98 13.05
C TRP A 230 16.81 1.58 12.17
N GLY A 231 16.45 2.50 11.28
CA GLY A 231 17.40 3.09 10.34
C GLY A 231 17.79 2.17 9.18
N GLN A 232 17.03 1.08 8.97
CA GLN A 232 17.05 0.24 7.78
C GLN A 232 16.05 0.78 6.74
N THR A 233 16.27 0.50 5.46
CA THR A 233 15.32 0.88 4.41
C THR A 233 14.39 -0.28 4.10
N HIS A 234 13.09 -0.07 4.28
CA HIS A 234 12.04 -1.06 4.01
C HIS A 234 11.28 -0.74 2.72
N SER A 235 10.82 -1.76 2.02
CA SER A 235 9.96 -1.63 0.83
C SER A 235 8.49 -1.81 1.24
N CYS A 236 7.86 -0.72 1.67
CA CYS A 236 6.46 -0.72 2.10
C CYS A 236 5.48 -0.43 0.96
N VAL A 237 4.21 -0.78 1.16
CA VAL A 237 3.11 -0.19 0.38
C VAL A 237 3.17 1.33 0.57
N ASN A 238 2.91 2.09 -0.50
CA ASN A 238 2.77 3.55 -0.37
C ASN A 238 1.57 3.86 0.52
N PHE A 239 1.85 4.25 1.76
CA PHE A 239 0.83 4.50 2.78
C PHE A 239 -0.08 5.67 2.40
N ASP A 240 0.46 6.74 1.83
CA ASP A 240 -0.32 7.91 1.42
C ASP A 240 -1.31 7.54 0.32
N ALA A 241 -0.85 6.79 -0.69
CA ALA A 241 -1.71 6.33 -1.78
C ALA A 241 -2.77 5.33 -1.30
N LEU A 242 -2.42 4.45 -0.35
CA LEU A 242 -3.38 3.54 0.27
C LEU A 242 -4.44 4.31 1.08
N THR A 243 -4.00 5.31 1.83
CA THR A 243 -4.85 6.15 2.68
C THR A 243 -5.80 6.98 1.82
N GLU A 244 -5.30 7.65 0.78
CA GLU A 244 -6.13 8.40 -0.18
C GLU A 244 -7.18 7.49 -0.85
N TRP A 245 -6.80 6.26 -1.23
CA TRP A 245 -7.74 5.30 -1.79
C TRP A 245 -8.83 4.88 -0.80
N ALA A 246 -8.46 4.69 0.47
CA ALA A 246 -9.36 4.30 1.54
C ALA A 246 -10.32 5.44 1.92
N ASP A 247 -9.80 6.66 2.07
CA ASP A 247 -10.57 7.86 2.43
C ASP A 247 -11.63 8.18 1.36
N GLY A 248 -11.28 8.05 0.07
CA GLY A 248 -12.24 8.20 -1.03
C GLY A 248 -13.38 7.16 -1.02
N ARG A 249 -13.34 6.17 -0.13
CA ARG A 249 -14.34 5.11 0.07
C ARG A 249 -14.74 4.96 1.54
N ALA A 250 -14.39 5.91 2.40
CA ALA A 250 -14.66 5.82 3.82
C ALA A 250 -16.17 5.69 4.06
N ILE A 251 -16.57 4.74 4.90
CA ILE A 251 -17.96 4.55 5.29
C ILE A 251 -18.39 5.52 6.40
N TRP A 252 -17.41 6.08 7.13
CA TRP A 252 -17.55 7.03 8.22
C TRP A 252 -16.47 8.11 8.11
N ASP A 253 -16.79 9.33 8.53
CA ASP A 253 -15.82 10.38 8.77
C ASP A 253 -15.61 10.52 10.28
N LEU A 254 -14.41 10.16 10.74
CA LEU A 254 -14.00 10.22 12.15
C LEU A 254 -12.86 11.21 12.36
N THR A 255 -12.63 12.13 11.41
CA THR A 255 -11.49 13.07 11.44
C THR A 255 -11.47 13.94 12.71
N GLY A 256 -12.62 14.14 13.35
CA GLY A 256 -12.76 14.89 14.61
C GLY A 256 -13.26 14.08 15.81
N GLU A 257 -13.43 12.77 15.68
CA GLU A 257 -14.15 11.94 16.67
C GLU A 257 -13.31 10.76 17.13
N LEU A 258 -13.46 10.38 18.41
CA LEU A 258 -12.94 9.10 18.90
C LEU A 258 -13.79 7.94 18.38
N LEU A 259 -13.23 6.73 18.38
CA LEU A 259 -14.01 5.53 18.07
C LEU A 259 -15.20 5.43 19.04
N PRO A 260 -16.41 5.10 18.56
CA PRO A 260 -17.54 4.85 19.45
C PRO A 260 -17.19 3.77 20.46
N LEU A 261 -17.71 3.85 21.68
CA LEU A 261 -17.43 2.88 22.76
C LEU A 261 -17.72 1.41 22.37
N SER A 262 -18.62 1.19 21.40
CA SER A 262 -18.86 -0.15 20.86
C SER A 262 -17.69 -0.73 20.07
N PHE A 263 -16.73 0.10 19.65
CA PHE A 263 -15.55 -0.23 18.85
C PHE A 263 -14.22 0.01 19.57
N ASP A 264 -14.19 0.74 20.68
CA ASP A 264 -13.03 0.88 21.57
C ASP A 264 -13.31 0.25 22.94
N PRO A 265 -12.93 -1.04 23.14
CA PRO A 265 -13.20 -1.75 24.38
C PRO A 265 -12.28 -1.33 25.54
N LEU A 266 -11.34 -0.42 25.33
CA LEU A 266 -10.29 -0.11 26.31
C LEU A 266 -10.32 1.31 26.87
N GLU A 267 -11.38 2.10 26.59
CA GLU A 267 -11.59 3.48 27.07
C GLU A 267 -10.30 4.12 27.59
N VAL A 268 -9.54 4.79 26.73
CA VAL A 268 -8.56 5.75 27.26
C VAL A 268 -9.37 6.92 27.80
N VAL A 269 -9.68 6.91 29.10
CA VAL A 269 -10.26 8.06 29.79
C VAL A 269 -9.22 9.17 29.71
N VAL A 270 -9.33 10.01 28.68
CA VAL A 270 -8.54 11.23 28.56
C VAL A 270 -9.10 12.18 29.60
N GLY A 271 -8.47 12.22 30.77
CA GLY A 271 -8.79 13.19 31.81
C GLY A 271 -8.65 14.61 31.27
N GLY A 272 -9.78 15.24 31.01
CA GLY A 272 -9.88 16.62 30.54
C GLY A 272 -10.63 17.47 31.56
N ASP A 273 -9.86 18.28 32.28
CA ASP A 273 -10.22 19.45 33.08
C ASP A 273 -11.08 19.24 34.35
N GLY A 274 -10.72 20.00 35.38
CA GLY A 274 -11.24 19.89 36.74
C GLY A 274 -12.73 20.16 36.83
N GLY A 275 -13.45 19.24 37.48
CA GLY A 275 -14.84 19.42 37.86
C GLY A 275 -15.25 18.30 38.81
N GLU A 276 -15.47 18.67 40.07
CA GLU A 276 -15.90 17.87 41.22
C GLU A 276 -16.57 16.52 40.93
N GLY A 277 -15.99 15.46 41.51
CA GLY A 277 -16.53 14.10 41.47
C GLY A 277 -16.19 13.31 42.73
N MET A 278 -16.81 13.69 43.85
CA MET A 278 -17.17 12.88 45.01
C MET A 278 -16.10 11.91 45.57
N VAL A 279 -15.38 12.41 46.59
CA VAL A 279 -14.69 11.60 47.59
C VAL A 279 -15.70 10.69 48.28
N MET A 280 -15.56 9.37 48.14
CA MET A 280 -16.18 8.43 49.06
C MET A 280 -15.17 8.11 50.16
N ASP A 281 -15.37 8.79 51.29
CA ASP A 281 -14.73 8.48 52.56
C ASP A 281 -14.97 7.00 52.93
N GLY A 282 -13.88 6.33 53.30
CA GLY A 282 -13.87 4.98 53.84
C GLY A 282 -12.67 4.81 54.75
N GLU A 283 -12.67 5.51 55.87
CA GLU A 283 -11.70 5.33 56.96
C GLU A 283 -11.82 3.95 57.63
N ARG A 284 -10.65 3.49 58.12
CA ARG A 284 -10.34 2.42 59.11
C ARG A 284 -10.35 0.98 58.62
N GLU A 285 -9.41 0.12 59.01
CA GLU A 285 -8.43 0.14 60.10
C GLU A 285 -7.34 -0.91 59.79
N GLY A 286 -6.12 -0.68 60.27
CA GLY A 286 -4.93 -1.44 59.87
C GLY A 286 -4.82 -2.89 60.37
N ARG A 287 -3.74 -3.54 59.91
CA ARG A 287 -2.87 -4.39 60.74
C ARG A 287 -1.61 -4.76 59.96
N ASP A 288 -0.49 -4.57 60.64
CA ASP A 288 0.83 -5.13 60.33
C ASP A 288 0.76 -6.64 60.12
N PHE A 289 1.44 -7.16 59.10
CA PHE A 289 2.51 -8.17 59.13
C PHE A 289 3.08 -8.40 57.72
#